data_AF-A0A9D0XUT7-F1
#
_entry.id   AF-A0A9D0XUT7-F1
#
_cell.length_a   1.000
_cell.length_b   1.000
_cell.length_c   1.000
_cell.angle_alpha   90.00
_cell.angle_beta   90.00
_cell.angle_gamma   90.00
#
_symmetry.space_group_name_H-M   'P 1'
#
loop_
_entity.id
_entity.type
_entity.pdbx_description
1 polymer ?
#
loop_
_entity_poly.entity_id
_entity_poly.type
_entity_poly.pdbx_seq_one_letter_code
_entity_poly.pdbx_strand_id
1 'polypeptide(L)'
;MTMAWGLEARVPFLDHKLVEVVMASPDELKLKNDGKHILKEIARGIVPDEIIDRPKVAFPMPALKYVRGDFFEYMKKLLTSPQAKARGIFNQKKLAELLANPEAPEAFTAIQGSKLWHAALLEFWLQKHVDKSI
;
A
#
# COMPACT_ATOMS: atom_id res chain seq x y z
N MET A 1 1.41 4.73 15.01
CA MET A 1 0.88 6.00 14.46
C MET A 1 -0.09 6.66 15.43
N THR A 2 -1.22 6.07 15.82
CA THR A 2 -2.24 6.77 16.64
C THR A 2 -1.80 7.01 18.09
N MET A 3 -1.20 6.01 18.75
CA MET A 3 -0.72 6.16 20.14
C MET A 3 0.42 7.16 20.30
N ALA A 4 1.21 7.41 19.24
CA ALA A 4 2.24 8.46 19.26
C ALA A 4 1.63 9.87 19.44
N TRP A 5 0.33 10.00 19.20
CA TRP A 5 -0.46 11.21 19.38
C TRP A 5 -1.52 11.05 20.48
N GLY A 6 -1.36 10.08 21.39
CA GLY A 6 -2.31 9.82 22.48
C GLY A 6 -3.67 9.30 22.04
N LEU A 7 -3.80 8.78 20.81
CA LEU A 7 -5.06 8.28 20.26
C LEU A 7 -5.09 6.75 20.26
N GLU A 8 -6.08 6.17 20.97
CA GLU A 8 -6.38 4.74 20.92
C GLU A 8 -7.21 4.42 19.68
N ALA A 9 -6.65 3.63 18.76
CA ALA A 9 -7.40 3.13 17.60
C ALA A 9 -7.97 1.75 17.90
N ARG A 10 -9.29 1.60 17.73
CA ARG A 10 -9.99 0.32 17.83
C ARG A 10 -10.33 -0.21 16.45
N VAL A 11 -10.30 -1.54 16.32
CA VAL A 11 -10.50 -2.27 15.06
C VAL A 11 -11.61 -3.31 15.25
N PRO A 12 -12.90 -2.91 15.28
CA PRO A 12 -14.00 -3.80 15.67
C PRO A 12 -14.13 -5.08 14.84
N PHE A 13 -13.73 -5.04 13.56
CA PHE A 13 -13.73 -6.22 12.68
C PHE A 13 -12.70 -7.28 13.07
N LEU A 14 -11.76 -6.98 13.98
CA LEU A 14 -10.79 -7.92 14.54
C LEU A 14 -11.17 -8.40 15.95
N ASP A 15 -12.39 -8.14 16.40
CA ASP A 15 -12.91 -8.77 17.62
C ASP A 15 -12.89 -10.30 17.48
N HIS A 16 -12.33 -10.99 18.47
CA HIS A 16 -12.10 -12.43 18.36
C HIS A 16 -13.40 -13.23 18.27
N LYS A 17 -14.49 -12.80 18.93
CA LYS A 17 -15.78 -13.48 18.86
C LYS A 17 -16.40 -13.34 17.49
N LEU A 18 -16.30 -12.14 16.89
CA LEU A 18 -16.73 -11.93 15.52
C LEU A 18 -15.94 -12.81 14.54
N VAL A 19 -14.61 -12.86 14.68
CA VAL A 19 -13.76 -13.69 13.83
C VAL A 19 -14.10 -15.17 13.99
N GLU A 20 -14.25 -15.68 15.20
CA GLU A 20 -14.64 -17.06 15.48
C GLU A 20 -15.97 -17.42 14.79
N VAL A 21 -17.00 -16.56 14.90
CA VAL A 21 -18.31 -16.79 14.27
C VAL A 21 -18.20 -16.80 12.74
N VAL A 22 -17.49 -15.83 12.15
CA VAL A 22 -17.32 -15.75 10.69
C VAL A 22 -16.50 -16.93 10.17
N MET A 23 -15.49 -17.38 10.91
CA MET A 23 -14.68 -18.54 10.55
C MET A 23 -15.48 -19.85 10.62
N ALA A 24 -16.42 -19.98 11.56
CA ALA A 24 -17.32 -21.13 11.66
C ALA A 24 -18.47 -21.13 10.62
N SER A 25 -18.72 -19.99 9.96
CA SER A 25 -19.78 -19.87 8.96
C SER A 25 -19.43 -20.53 7.62
N PRO A 26 -20.43 -21.03 6.86
CA PRO A 26 -20.23 -21.56 5.51
C PRO A 26 -19.50 -20.58 4.59
N ASP A 27 -18.59 -21.10 3.77
CA ASP A 27 -17.72 -20.27 2.91
C ASP A 27 -18.52 -19.49 1.86
N GLU A 28 -19.65 -20.01 1.41
CA GLU A 28 -20.54 -19.38 0.44
C GLU A 28 -21.03 -18.00 0.92
N LEU A 29 -21.25 -17.86 2.24
CA LEU A 29 -21.70 -16.59 2.84
C LEU A 29 -20.63 -15.50 2.78
N LYS A 30 -19.36 -15.89 2.74
CA LYS A 30 -18.22 -14.97 2.69
C LYS A 30 -17.80 -14.64 1.26
N LEU A 31 -17.94 -15.59 0.34
CA LEU A 31 -17.37 -15.54 -1.01
C LEU A 31 -18.33 -15.10 -2.12
N LYS A 32 -19.65 -15.22 -1.91
CA LYS A 32 -20.64 -14.77 -2.90
C LYS A 32 -20.50 -13.27 -3.20
N ASN A 33 -20.94 -12.83 -4.39
CA ASN A 33 -21.01 -11.42 -4.82
C ASN A 33 -19.68 -10.63 -4.63
N ASP A 34 -18.58 -11.19 -5.13
CA ASP A 34 -17.20 -10.64 -5.02
C ASP A 34 -16.68 -10.50 -3.58
N GLY A 35 -17.23 -11.33 -2.70
CA GLY A 35 -16.89 -11.39 -1.29
C GLY A 35 -17.63 -10.36 -0.43
N LYS A 36 -17.54 -10.54 0.90
CA LYS A 36 -18.24 -9.73 1.90
C LYS A 36 -19.77 -9.80 1.79
N HIS A 37 -20.35 -10.84 1.17
CA HIS A 37 -21.79 -10.92 0.96
C HIS A 37 -22.59 -10.80 2.25
N ILE A 38 -22.31 -11.64 3.26
CA ILE A 38 -23.00 -11.56 4.56
C ILE A 38 -22.88 -10.17 5.21
N LEU A 39 -21.73 -9.50 5.09
CA LEU A 39 -21.54 -8.14 5.60
C LEU A 39 -22.41 -7.12 4.85
N LYS A 40 -22.56 -7.26 3.53
CA LYS A 40 -23.43 -6.41 2.73
C LYS A 40 -24.89 -6.62 3.12
N GLU A 41 -25.34 -7.86 3.25
CA GLU A 41 -26.71 -8.20 3.62
C GLU A 41 -27.10 -7.64 4.99
N ILE A 42 -26.27 -7.83 6.03
CA ILE A 42 -26.57 -7.30 7.38
C ILE A 42 -26.53 -5.78 7.44
N ALA A 43 -25.85 -5.11 6.50
CA ALA A 43 -25.75 -3.66 6.45
C ALA A 43 -26.95 -3.01 5.73
N ARG A 44 -27.74 -3.78 4.96
CA ARG A 44 -28.95 -3.28 4.28
C ARG A 44 -29.92 -2.72 5.30
N GLY A 45 -30.45 -1.53 5.03
CA GLY A 45 -31.35 -0.82 5.95
C GLY A 45 -30.65 -0.12 7.13
N ILE A 46 -29.33 -0.30 7.30
CA ILE A 46 -28.53 0.45 8.28
C ILE A 46 -27.81 1.63 7.61
N VAL A 47 -27.25 1.40 6.41
CA VAL A 47 -26.62 2.44 5.58
C VAL A 47 -27.21 2.43 4.17
N PRO A 48 -27.11 3.53 3.40
CA PRO A 48 -27.64 3.58 2.04
C PRO A 48 -27.07 2.49 1.14
N ASP A 49 -27.93 1.88 0.32
CA ASP A 49 -27.56 0.78 -0.56
C ASP A 49 -26.46 1.15 -1.57
N GLU A 50 -26.45 2.40 -2.03
CA GLU A 50 -25.38 2.94 -2.88
C GLU A 50 -23.97 2.84 -2.25
N ILE A 51 -23.85 2.91 -0.92
CA ILE A 51 -22.58 2.75 -0.20
C ILE A 51 -22.19 1.28 -0.11
N ILE A 52 -23.16 0.38 -0.03
CA ILE A 52 -22.96 -1.07 0.07
C ILE A 52 -22.56 -1.65 -1.29
N ASP A 53 -23.18 -1.16 -2.36
CA ASP A 53 -23.02 -1.64 -3.73
C ASP A 53 -21.84 -1.03 -4.47
N ARG A 54 -21.19 -0.01 -3.89
CA ARG A 54 -20.00 0.58 -4.50
C ARG A 54 -18.90 -0.46 -4.72
N PRO A 55 -18.13 -0.38 -5.82
CA PRO A 55 -16.98 -1.24 -6.04
C PRO A 55 -15.97 -1.18 -4.90
N LYS A 56 -15.31 -2.31 -4.60
CA LYS A 56 -14.22 -2.34 -3.63
C LYS A 56 -13.06 -1.48 -4.14
N VAL A 57 -12.76 -0.40 -3.42
CA VAL A 57 -11.58 0.43 -3.68
C VAL A 57 -10.54 0.16 -2.60
N ALA A 58 -9.28 0.04 -2.99
CA ALA A 58 -8.18 0.00 -2.04
C ALA A 58 -8.11 1.33 -1.27
N PHE A 59 -7.60 1.31 -0.06
CA PHE A 59 -7.32 2.55 0.66
C PHE A 59 -6.22 3.32 -0.11
N PRO A 60 -6.52 4.48 -0.72
CA PRO A 60 -5.52 5.18 -1.49
C PRO A 60 -4.46 5.74 -0.53
N MET A 61 -3.19 5.56 -0.88
CA MET A 61 -2.06 6.21 -0.20
C MET A 61 -1.42 7.22 -1.17
N PRO A 62 -2.00 8.43 -1.35
CA PRO A 62 -1.51 9.40 -2.32
C PRO A 62 -0.03 9.72 -2.15
N ALA A 63 0.47 9.75 -0.91
CA ALA A 63 1.87 10.01 -0.60
C ALA A 63 2.85 8.98 -1.20
N LEU A 64 2.40 7.75 -1.46
CA LEU A 64 3.21 6.72 -2.11
C LEU A 64 3.09 6.75 -3.64
N LYS A 65 2.04 7.40 -4.17
CA LYS A 65 1.84 7.59 -5.61
C LYS A 65 2.54 8.86 -6.11
N TYR A 66 2.27 9.98 -5.45
CA TYR A 66 2.80 11.31 -5.77
C TYR A 66 3.90 11.64 -4.80
N VAL A 67 5.11 11.23 -5.16
CA VAL A 67 6.28 11.32 -4.29
C VAL A 67 6.90 12.71 -4.43
N ARG A 68 6.86 13.49 -3.34
CA ARG A 68 7.25 14.91 -3.31
C ARG A 68 8.05 15.25 -2.07
N GLY A 69 8.72 16.40 -2.08
CA GLY A 69 9.40 16.98 -0.93
C GLY A 69 10.49 16.09 -0.34
N ASP A 70 10.65 16.15 0.98
CA ASP A 70 11.73 15.44 1.70
C ASP A 70 11.72 13.93 1.47
N PHE A 71 10.54 13.34 1.31
CA PHE A 71 10.41 11.92 1.04
C PHE A 71 10.94 11.53 -0.34
N PHE A 72 10.68 12.36 -1.35
CA PHE A 72 11.26 12.17 -2.68
C PHE A 72 12.78 12.32 -2.65
N GLU A 73 13.31 13.33 -1.96
CA GLU A 73 14.76 13.51 -1.80
C GLU A 73 15.42 12.34 -1.06
N TYR A 74 14.74 11.78 -0.04
CA TYR A 74 15.20 10.58 0.65
C TYR A 74 15.30 9.38 -0.30
N MET A 75 14.24 9.10 -1.06
CA MET A 75 14.26 8.01 -2.05
C MET A 75 15.33 8.21 -3.11
N LYS A 76 15.52 9.44 -3.59
CA LYS A 76 16.58 9.79 -4.55
C LYS A 76 17.95 9.45 -3.99
N LYS A 77 18.29 9.90 -2.77
CA LYS A 77 19.56 9.59 -2.10
C LYS A 77 19.79 8.09 -2.00
N LEU A 78 18.76 7.37 -1.60
CA LEU A 78 18.79 5.93 -1.43
C LEU A 78 19.07 5.19 -2.75
N LEU A 79 18.33 5.55 -3.81
CA LEU A 79 18.44 4.97 -5.15
C LEU A 79 19.73 5.34 -5.88
N THR A 80 20.34 6.49 -5.55
CA THR A 80 21.60 6.94 -6.16
C THR A 80 22.84 6.66 -5.31
N SER A 81 22.67 5.94 -4.20
CA SER A 81 23.76 5.60 -3.28
C SER A 81 24.84 4.74 -3.97
N PRO A 82 26.08 4.74 -3.46
CA PRO A 82 27.14 3.85 -3.95
C PRO A 82 26.72 2.38 -3.92
N GLN A 83 26.02 1.95 -2.87
CA GLN A 83 25.50 0.59 -2.70
C GLN A 83 24.51 0.24 -3.81
N ALA A 84 23.52 1.10 -4.06
CA ALA A 84 22.53 0.91 -5.12
C ALA A 84 23.17 0.79 -6.51
N LYS A 85 24.17 1.64 -6.79
CA LYS A 85 24.89 1.64 -8.06
C LYS A 85 25.75 0.39 -8.23
N ALA A 86 26.52 0.02 -7.20
CA ALA A 86 27.39 -1.15 -7.23
C ALA A 86 26.61 -2.45 -7.43
N ARG A 87 25.36 -2.50 -6.95
CA ARG A 87 24.50 -3.68 -7.09
C ARG A 87 24.02 -3.92 -8.52
N GLY A 88 23.92 -2.89 -9.35
CA GLY A 88 23.54 -3.02 -10.75
C GLY A 88 22.11 -3.52 -11.02
N ILE A 89 21.21 -3.54 -10.02
CA ILE A 89 19.81 -3.99 -10.20
C ILE A 89 19.01 -3.03 -11.07
N PHE A 90 19.21 -1.72 -10.91
CA PHE A 90 18.42 -0.71 -11.59
C PHE A 90 19.07 -0.26 -12.90
N ASN A 91 18.27 -0.19 -13.96
CA ASN A 91 18.67 0.48 -15.19
C ASN A 91 18.87 1.98 -14.90
N GLN A 92 20.12 2.43 -14.91
CA GLN A 92 20.49 3.78 -14.49
C GLN A 92 19.86 4.88 -15.37
N LYS A 93 19.73 4.63 -16.67
CA LYS A 93 19.06 5.58 -17.59
C LYS A 93 17.59 5.72 -17.22
N LYS A 94 16.89 4.59 -17.05
CA LYS A 94 15.46 4.63 -16.72
C LYS A 94 15.21 5.22 -15.33
N LEU A 95 16.08 4.91 -14.38
CA LEU A 95 16.03 5.48 -13.03
C LEU A 95 16.20 7.00 -13.06
N ALA A 96 17.16 7.51 -13.84
CA ALA A 96 17.37 8.95 -14.00
C ALA A 96 16.14 9.64 -14.63
N GLU A 97 15.53 9.05 -15.66
CA GLU A 97 14.28 9.56 -16.26
C GLU A 97 13.14 9.64 -15.23
N LEU A 98 12.97 8.57 -14.43
CA LEU A 98 11.94 8.51 -13.40
C LEU A 98 12.18 9.56 -12.32
N LEU A 99 13.43 9.73 -11.86
CA LEU A 99 13.79 10.74 -10.87
C LEU A 99 13.63 12.16 -11.40
N ALA A 100 13.84 12.39 -12.70
CA ALA A 100 13.63 13.71 -13.29
C ALA A 100 12.14 14.07 -13.37
N ASN A 101 11.27 13.09 -13.66
CA ASN A 101 9.83 13.28 -13.82
C ASN A 101 9.02 12.24 -13.01
N PRO A 102 8.99 12.35 -11.68
CA PRO A 102 8.42 11.33 -10.79
C PRO A 102 6.90 11.13 -10.92
N GLU A 103 6.22 12.07 -11.58
CA GLU A 103 4.75 12.07 -11.75
C GLU A 103 4.31 11.97 -13.21
N ALA A 104 5.24 11.77 -14.13
CA ALA A 104 4.89 11.51 -15.52
C ALA A 104 4.05 10.22 -15.64
N PRO A 105 3.16 10.09 -16.63
CA PRO A 105 2.36 8.88 -16.83
C PRO A 105 3.21 7.59 -16.86
N GLU A 106 4.41 7.68 -17.43
CA GLU A 106 5.36 6.57 -17.55
C GLU A 106 6.01 6.19 -16.20
N ALA A 107 5.92 7.05 -15.19
CA ALA A 107 6.41 6.79 -13.83
C ALA A 107 5.45 5.91 -13.01
N PHE A 108 4.22 5.69 -13.51
CA PHE A 108 3.26 4.81 -12.87
C PHE A 108 3.28 3.38 -13.44
N THR A 109 2.94 2.43 -12.58
CA THR A 109 2.67 1.03 -12.91
C THR A 109 1.29 0.87 -13.55
N ALA A 110 0.98 -0.32 -14.09
CA ALA A 110 -0.34 -0.61 -14.67
C ALA A 110 -1.49 -0.40 -13.67
N ILE A 111 -1.23 -0.63 -12.38
CA ILE A 111 -2.20 -0.41 -11.28
C ILE A 111 -2.07 0.98 -10.65
N GLN A 112 -1.47 1.95 -11.36
CA GLN A 112 -1.40 3.35 -10.94
C GLN A 112 -0.55 3.63 -9.67
N GLY A 113 0.33 2.70 -9.27
CA GLY A 113 1.33 2.92 -8.20
C GLY A 113 2.64 3.50 -8.73
N SER A 114 3.42 4.21 -7.90
CA SER A 114 4.71 4.81 -8.28
C SER A 114 5.80 3.74 -8.48
N LYS A 115 6.46 3.74 -9.64
CA LYS A 115 7.63 2.88 -9.90
C LYS A 115 8.81 3.27 -9.00
N LEU A 116 8.99 4.56 -8.74
CA LEU A 116 10.05 5.06 -7.85
C LEU A 116 9.87 4.57 -6.42
N TRP A 117 8.64 4.59 -5.90
CA TRP A 117 8.34 4.05 -4.58
C TRP A 117 8.74 2.57 -4.47
N HIS A 118 8.36 1.75 -5.45
CA HIS A 118 8.72 0.33 -5.44
C HIS A 118 10.23 0.10 -5.51
N ALA A 119 10.94 0.86 -6.37
CA ALA A 119 12.39 0.78 -6.46
C ALA A 119 13.06 1.19 -5.14
N ALA A 120 12.62 2.30 -4.54
CA ALA A 120 13.17 2.81 -3.29
C ALA A 120 12.88 1.87 -2.11
N LEU A 121 11.68 1.27 -2.05
CA LEU A 121 11.32 0.30 -1.02
C LEU A 121 12.23 -0.93 -1.08
N LEU A 122 12.46 -1.46 -2.29
CA LEU A 122 13.37 -2.59 -2.49
C LEU A 122 14.79 -2.22 -2.06
N GLU A 123 15.32 -1.11 -2.56
CA GLU A 123 16.67 -0.68 -2.24
C GLU A 123 16.84 -0.37 -0.74
N PHE A 124 15.82 0.16 -0.09
CA PHE A 124 15.82 0.40 1.35
C PHE A 124 15.92 -0.91 2.13
N TRP A 125 15.13 -1.90 1.71
CA TRP A 125 15.19 -3.23 2.31
C TRP A 125 16.59 -3.86 2.11
N LEU A 126 17.16 -3.75 0.92
CA LEU A 126 18.50 -4.27 0.61
C LEU A 126 19.58 -3.62 1.46
N GLN A 127 19.62 -2.29 1.56
CA GLN A 127 20.58 -1.59 2.41
C GLN A 127 20.41 -1.96 3.89
N LYS A 128 19.17 -2.09 4.35
CA LYS A 128 18.88 -2.37 5.76
C LYS A 128 19.16 -3.82 6.16
N HIS A 129 18.93 -4.79 5.26
CA HIS A 129 18.92 -6.20 5.62
C HIS A 129 19.99 -7.05 4.92
N VAL A 130 20.48 -6.64 3.76
CA VAL A 130 21.51 -7.36 3.00
C VAL A 130 22.88 -6.77 3.26
N ASP A 131 23.03 -5.45 3.16
CA ASP A 131 24.34 -4.82 3.27
C ASP A 131 24.86 -4.78 4.71
N LYS A 132 23.98 -5.01 5.70
CA LYS A 132 24.28 -4.99 7.14
C LYS A 132 25.26 -3.87 7.50
N SER A 133 24.82 -2.63 7.39
CA SER A 133 25.42 -1.58 8.22
C SER A 133 24.94 -1.80 9.65
N ILE A 134 25.81 -2.34 10.51
CA ILE A 134 25.73 -2.11 11.96
C ILE A 134 25.90 -0.61 12.20
#